data_AF-A0A7K2XKJ3-F1
#
_entry.id   AF-A0A7K2XKJ3-F1
#
_cell.length_a   1.000
_cell.length_b   1.000
_cell.length_c   1.000
_cell.angle_alpha   90.00
_cell.angle_beta   90.00
_cell.angle_gamma   90.00
#
_symmetry.space_group_name_H-M   'P 1'
#
loop_
_entity.id
_entity.type
_entity.pdbx_description
1 polymer ?
#
loop_
_entity_poly.entity_id
_entity_poly.type
_entity_poly.pdbx_seq_one_letter_code
_entity_poly.pdbx_strand_id
1 'polypeptide(L)'
;MRPVRHRPLLTGLATVTAVVGLGVLPAHAGPPAPSPTAPVPADVRAAMGRDLGLSAEGVRDRMAAEQAAERVATAVRATVGDRVAGLWFDASDGRLHAA
;
A
#
# COMPACT_ATOMS: atom_id res chain seq x y z
N MET A 1 58.93 10.21 -4.37
CA MET A 1 57.83 9.68 -5.21
C MET A 1 56.51 10.15 -4.60
N ARG A 2 55.70 10.91 -5.35
CA ARG A 2 54.42 11.48 -4.88
C ARG A 2 53.27 10.49 -5.15
N PRO A 3 52.55 9.98 -4.15
CA PRO A 3 51.31 9.27 -4.39
C PRO A 3 50.15 10.25 -4.58
N VAL A 4 49.48 10.11 -5.72
CA VAL A 4 48.31 10.88 -6.16
C VAL A 4 47.12 10.54 -5.26
N ARG A 5 46.47 11.58 -4.72
CA ARG A 5 45.26 11.48 -3.90
C ARG A 5 44.05 11.23 -4.80
N HIS A 6 43.36 10.10 -4.61
CA HIS A 6 42.02 9.89 -5.15
C HIS A 6 41.01 10.05 -4.01
N ARG A 7 40.22 11.13 -4.05
CA ARG A 7 39.05 11.34 -3.21
C ARG A 7 37.81 10.94 -4.01
N PRO A 8 37.13 9.84 -3.69
CA PRO A 8 35.73 9.68 -4.06
C PRO A 8 34.84 10.05 -2.87
N LEU A 9 34.14 11.17 -3.08
CA LEU A 9 32.87 11.63 -2.55
C LEU A 9 32.20 10.82 -1.42
N LEU A 10 31.95 11.54 -0.33
CA LEU A 10 30.98 11.26 0.72
C LEU A 10 29.59 11.00 0.13
N THR A 11 29.04 9.81 0.35
CA THR A 11 27.60 9.57 0.30
C THR A 11 27.18 9.08 1.68
N GLY A 12 26.74 10.01 2.52
CA GLY A 12 26.20 9.70 3.84
C GLY A 12 24.86 8.98 3.69
N LEU A 13 24.81 7.71 4.07
CA LEU A 13 23.56 6.97 4.18
C LEU A 13 22.93 7.33 5.53
N ALA A 14 22.05 8.33 5.53
CA ALA A 14 21.28 8.69 6.71
C ALA A 14 20.15 7.66 6.90
N THR A 15 20.35 6.70 7.81
CA THR A 15 19.29 5.82 8.30
C THR A 15 18.34 6.61 9.19
N VAL A 16 17.27 7.15 8.60
CA VAL A 16 16.14 7.70 9.36
C VAL A 16 15.27 6.52 9.78
N THR A 17 15.48 6.05 11.01
CA THR A 17 14.58 5.09 11.65
C THR A 17 13.48 5.87 12.34
N ALA A 18 12.43 6.23 11.60
CA ALA A 18 11.25 6.87 12.17
C ALA A 18 10.38 5.79 12.82
N VAL A 19 10.52 5.60 14.13
CA VAL A 19 9.54 4.88 14.94
C VAL A 19 8.34 5.81 15.09
N VAL A 20 7.40 5.74 14.16
CA VAL A 20 6.11 6.43 14.27
C VAL A 20 5.15 5.48 14.97
N GLY A 21 4.86 5.76 16.24
CA GLY A 21 3.77 5.13 16.97
C GLY A 21 2.44 5.57 16.36
N LEU A 22 1.95 4.80 15.38
CA LEU A 22 0.62 5.00 14.80
C LEU A 22 -0.43 4.43 15.74
N GLY A 23 -1.29 5.30 16.25
CA GLY A 23 -2.45 4.92 17.06
C GLY A 23 -3.31 3.94 16.28
N VAL A 24 -3.41 2.72 16.79
CA VAL A 24 -4.28 1.67 16.26
C VAL A 24 -5.72 2.07 16.60
N LEU A 25 -6.43 2.68 15.65
CA LEU A 25 -7.89 2.73 15.72
C LEU A 25 -8.43 1.41 15.16
N PRO A 26 -9.10 0.56 15.96
CA PRO A 26 -9.77 -0.62 15.44
C PRO A 26 -11.01 -0.15 14.68
N ALA A 27 -10.84 0.17 13.40
CA ALA A 27 -11.95 0.32 12.48
C ALA A 27 -12.49 -1.08 12.16
N HIS A 28 -13.37 -1.60 13.03
CA HIS A 28 -14.19 -2.76 12.72
C HIS A 28 -15.27 -2.33 11.72
N ALA A 29 -14.88 -2.18 10.46
CA ALA A 29 -15.83 -2.12 9.36
C ALA A 29 -16.41 -3.53 9.19
N GLY A 30 -17.69 -3.70 9.54
CA GLY A 30 -18.44 -4.88 9.13
C GLY A 30 -18.34 -5.06 7.61
N PRO A 31 -18.44 -6.29 7.09
CA PRO A 31 -18.20 -6.57 5.68
C PRO A 31 -19.07 -5.65 4.82
N PRO A 32 -18.48 -4.77 3.99
CA PRO A 32 -19.26 -3.89 3.14
C PRO A 32 -20.06 -4.73 2.16
N ALA A 33 -21.34 -4.39 1.98
CA ALA A 33 -22.17 -5.02 0.96
C ALA A 33 -21.47 -4.89 -0.42
N PRO A 34 -21.46 -5.94 -1.25
CA PRO A 34 -20.78 -5.89 -2.54
C PRO A 34 -21.44 -4.83 -3.42
N SER A 35 -20.72 -3.73 -3.66
CA SER A 35 -21.09 -2.80 -4.72
C SER A 35 -20.78 -3.47 -6.07
N PRO A 36 -21.60 -3.31 -7.11
CA PRO A 36 -21.32 -3.91 -8.41
C PRO A 36 -20.05 -3.27 -9.00
N THR A 37 -18.92 -3.94 -8.82
CA THR A 37 -17.66 -3.58 -9.46
C THR A 37 -17.73 -3.91 -10.93
N ALA A 38 -17.20 -3.03 -11.79
CA ALA A 38 -16.89 -3.40 -13.16
C ALA A 38 -16.01 -4.66 -13.16
N PRO A 39 -16.28 -5.66 -14.01
CA PRO A 39 -15.47 -6.87 -14.05
C PRO A 39 -14.00 -6.53 -14.33
N VAL A 40 -13.09 -7.03 -13.49
CA VAL A 40 -11.65 -6.90 -13.74
C VAL A 40 -11.35 -7.51 -15.12
N PRO A 41 -10.67 -6.80 -16.03
CA PRO A 41 -10.35 -7.31 -17.37
C PRO A 41 -9.64 -8.67 -17.32
N ALA A 42 -9.92 -9.55 -18.30
CA ALA A 42 -9.46 -10.93 -18.26
C ALA A 42 -7.93 -11.06 -18.33
N ASP A 43 -7.28 -10.19 -19.10
CA ASP A 43 -5.83 -10.05 -19.21
C ASP A 43 -5.20 -9.62 -17.87
N VAL A 44 -5.83 -8.68 -17.15
CA VAL A 44 -5.39 -8.26 -15.81
C VAL A 44 -5.53 -9.40 -14.81
N ARG A 45 -6.65 -10.13 -14.80
CA ARG A 45 -6.81 -11.31 -13.93
C ARG A 45 -5.74 -12.37 -14.21
N ALA A 46 -5.43 -12.60 -15.48
CA ALA A 46 -4.38 -13.53 -15.88
C ALA A 46 -2.99 -13.05 -15.44
N ALA A 47 -2.70 -11.75 -15.53
CA ALA A 47 -1.46 -11.16 -15.03
C ALA A 47 -1.36 -11.31 -13.51
N MET A 48 -2.41 -11.00 -12.75
CA MET A 48 -2.44 -11.19 -11.30
C MET A 48 -2.17 -12.66 -10.91
N GLY A 49 -2.73 -13.62 -11.64
CA GLY A 49 -2.47 -15.03 -11.39
C GLY A 49 -1.00 -15.42 -11.65
N ARG A 50 -0.40 -14.93 -12.74
CA ARG A 50 1.01 -15.23 -13.08
C ARG A 50 2.01 -14.52 -12.19
N ASP A 51 1.78 -13.24 -11.92
CA ASP A 51 2.78 -12.35 -11.33
C ASP A 51 2.69 -12.33 -9.80
N LEU A 52 1.48 -12.48 -9.26
CA LEU A 52 1.22 -12.47 -7.81
C LEU A 52 0.92 -13.87 -7.27
N GLY A 53 0.84 -14.89 -8.13
CA GLY A 53 0.53 -16.27 -7.73
C GLY A 53 -0.90 -16.45 -7.21
N LEU A 54 -1.82 -15.54 -7.54
CA LEU A 54 -3.19 -15.57 -7.03
C LEU A 54 -4.06 -16.59 -7.76
N SER A 55 -4.89 -17.33 -7.01
CA SER A 55 -5.97 -18.11 -7.59
C SER A 55 -7.07 -17.21 -8.13
N ALA A 56 -7.99 -17.74 -8.95
CA ALA A 56 -9.14 -16.97 -9.45
C ALA A 56 -10.03 -16.41 -8.32
N GLU A 57 -10.10 -17.11 -7.19
CA GLU A 57 -10.74 -16.61 -5.97
C GLU A 57 -9.90 -15.53 -5.29
N GLY A 58 -8.59 -15.77 -5.12
CA GLY A 58 -7.68 -14.78 -4.56
C GLY A 58 -7.66 -13.46 -5.34
N VAL A 59 -7.81 -13.49 -6.66
CA VAL A 59 -7.97 -12.29 -7.49
C VAL A 59 -9.25 -11.53 -7.13
N ARG A 60 -10.38 -12.24 -6.96
CA ARG A 60 -11.65 -11.59 -6.56
C ARG A 60 -11.54 -10.95 -5.18
N ASP A 61 -10.99 -11.68 -4.23
CA ASP A 61 -10.84 -11.21 -2.85
C ASP A 61 -9.90 -10.02 -2.75
N ARG A 62 -8.76 -10.10 -3.45
CA ARG A 62 -7.79 -9.00 -3.57
C ARG A 62 -8.45 -7.73 -4.08
N MET A 63 -9.23 -7.84 -5.14
CA MET A 63 -9.89 -6.69 -5.77
C MET A 63 -11.00 -6.11 -4.90
N ALA A 64 -11.72 -6.96 -4.15
CA ALA A 64 -12.70 -6.50 -3.18
C ALA A 64 -12.02 -5.71 -2.03
N ALA A 65 -10.88 -6.19 -1.55
CA ALA A 65 -10.11 -5.54 -0.49
C ALA A 65 -9.50 -4.20 -0.95
N GLU A 66 -8.88 -4.15 -2.14
CA GLU A 66 -8.33 -2.91 -2.70
C GLU A 66 -9.41 -1.83 -2.89
N GLN A 67 -10.57 -2.20 -3.42
CA GLN A 67 -11.68 -1.24 -3.55
C GLN A 67 -12.20 -0.75 -2.19
N ALA A 68 -12.23 -1.61 -1.18
CA ALA A 68 -12.59 -1.19 0.16
C ALA A 68 -11.55 -0.20 0.72
N ALA A 69 -10.26 -0.49 0.51
CA ALA A 69 -9.17 0.39 0.88
C ALA A 69 -9.24 1.75 0.16
N GLU A 70 -9.58 1.80 -1.12
CA GLU A 70 -9.78 3.06 -1.86
C GLU A 70 -10.91 3.92 -1.29
N ARG A 71 -12.05 3.30 -0.93
CA ARG A 71 -13.16 4.01 -0.28
C ARG A 71 -12.74 4.60 1.06
N VAL A 72 -12.04 3.80 1.87
CA VAL A 72 -11.51 4.27 3.17
C VAL A 72 -10.48 5.37 2.95
N ALA A 73 -9.58 5.24 1.98
CA ALA A 73 -8.56 6.24 1.66
C ALA A 73 -9.20 7.58 1.27
N THR A 74 -10.27 7.53 0.49
CA THR A 74 -11.07 8.72 0.13
C THR A 74 -11.65 9.39 1.37
N ALA A 75 -12.27 8.61 2.27
CA ALA A 75 -12.84 9.13 3.51
C ALA A 75 -11.77 9.69 4.47
N VAL A 76 -10.62 9.01 4.60
CA VAL A 76 -9.49 9.47 5.42
C VAL A 76 -8.96 10.79 4.87
N ARG A 77 -8.74 10.90 3.56
CA ARG A 77 -8.24 12.14 2.96
C ARG A 77 -9.25 13.29 3.09
N ALA A 78 -10.55 13.02 3.00
CA ALA A 78 -11.59 14.03 3.22
C ALA A 78 -11.67 14.53 4.67
N THR A 79 -11.32 13.70 5.65
CA THR A 79 -11.45 14.02 7.09
C THR A 79 -10.16 14.53 7.71
N VAL A 80 -9.03 13.95 7.32
CA VAL A 80 -7.70 14.23 7.88
C VAL A 80 -6.96 15.29 7.06
N GLY A 81 -7.23 15.36 5.75
CA GLY A 81 -6.58 16.29 4.82
C GLY A 81 -5.08 16.03 4.71
N ASP A 82 -4.29 17.10 4.65
CA ASP A 82 -2.82 17.03 4.50
C ASP A 82 -2.09 16.58 5.79
N ARG A 83 -2.81 16.26 6.86
CA ARG A 83 -2.22 15.71 8.09
C ARG A 83 -1.83 14.24 7.96
N VAL A 84 -2.27 13.54 6.90
CA VAL A 84 -1.80 12.20 6.56
C VAL A 84 -0.71 12.30 5.49
N ALA A 85 0.49 11.82 5.79
CA ALA A 85 1.65 11.90 4.91
C ALA A 85 1.56 10.90 3.74
N GLY A 86 0.82 9.81 3.92
CA GLY A 86 0.60 8.81 2.88
C GLY A 86 -0.41 7.75 3.28
N LEU A 87 -1.01 7.11 2.29
CA LEU A 87 -1.90 5.97 2.47
C LEU A 87 -1.44 4.85 1.54
N TRP A 88 -1.34 3.63 2.04
CA TRP A 88 -1.02 2.46 1.21
C TRP A 88 -1.84 1.25 1.64
N PHE A 89 -2.16 0.40 0.68
CA PHE A 89 -2.78 -0.89 0.93
C PHE A 89 -1.70 -1.95 1.14
N ASP A 90 -1.78 -2.69 2.24
CA ASP A 90 -0.91 -3.84 2.51
C ASP A 90 -1.65 -5.14 2.17
N ALA A 91 -1.03 -5.92 1.29
CA ALA A 91 -1.54 -7.19 0.82
C ALA A 91 -1.53 -8.29 1.87
N SER A 92 -0.57 -8.23 2.77
CA SER A 92 -0.28 -9.29 3.73
C SER A 92 -1.33 -9.36 4.84
N ASP A 93 -1.90 -8.21 5.20
CA ASP A 93 -2.94 -8.08 6.21
C ASP A 93 -4.29 -7.62 5.66
N GLY A 94 -4.34 -7.22 4.38
CA GLY A 94 -5.55 -6.74 3.72
C GLY A 94 -6.04 -5.39 4.22
N ARG A 95 -5.14 -4.52 4.72
CA ARG A 95 -5.51 -3.25 5.36
C ARG A 95 -4.94 -2.03 4.65
N LEU A 96 -5.63 -0.90 4.84
CA LEU A 96 -5.11 0.41 4.51
C LEU A 96 -4.33 0.97 5.70
N HIS A 97 -3.08 1.35 5.48
CA HIS A 97 -2.21 1.99 6.46
C HIS A 97 -2.03 3.47 6.13
N ALA A 98 -1.68 4.25 7.15
CA ALA A 98 -1.45 5.67 7.08
C ALA A 98 -0.08 6.03 7.67
N ALA A 99 0.61 7.02 7.09
CA ALA A 99 1.84 7.61 7.62
C ALA A 99 1.59 9.03 8.10
#